data_AF-A0A841JY23-F1
#
_entry.id   AF-A0A841JY23-F1
#
_cell.length_a   1.000
_cell.length_b   1.000
_cell.length_c   1.000
_cell.angle_alpha   90.00
_cell.angle_beta   90.00
_cell.angle_gamma   90.00
#
_symmetry.space_group_name_H-M   'P 1'
#
loop_
_entity.id
_entity.type
_entity.pdbx_description
1 polymer ?
#
loop_
_entity_poly.entity_id
_entity_poly.type
_entity_poly.pdbx_seq_one_letter_code
_entity_poly.pdbx_strand_id
1 'polypeptide(L)'
;MKASQFEFRYRMWIGFLIYFLGFWAPWERFGRSSGAISTTWLELSGELGRVLPLETASLIVTVLAILLLAAAASLRTWGTAYLGASIVTSGAMHAHTIMAAGPYRYVRNPLYLGSFLSQLAVAVLMPPSGAIFFVIASFLQILRLVLGEEAYLTAQQGQPYLEYKARVARFLPSATPRVSASTAVPNWSLAMVSETFYIALLACFLVLAWRYNAQLLIQAVIVCFGASLVARALFVKQAG
;
A
#
# COMPACT_ATOMS: atom_id res chain seq x y z
N MET A 1 2.11 -13.45 -16.36
CA MET A 1 1.28 -12.64 -17.30
C MET A 1 1.31 -11.18 -16.84
N LYS A 2 1.72 -10.23 -17.69
CA LYS A 2 1.81 -8.79 -17.34
C LYS A 2 0.39 -8.18 -17.26
N ALA A 3 0.22 -7.06 -16.56
CA ALA A 3 -1.05 -6.33 -16.60
C ALA A 3 -1.35 -5.83 -18.02
N SER A 4 -2.61 -5.92 -18.45
CA SER A 4 -3.08 -5.28 -19.68
C SER A 4 -3.21 -3.77 -19.47
N GLN A 5 -3.26 -2.98 -20.55
CA GLN A 5 -3.54 -1.53 -20.43
C GLN A 5 -4.88 -1.26 -19.73
N PHE A 6 -5.85 -2.16 -19.90
CA PHE A 6 -7.12 -2.13 -19.19
C PHE A 6 -6.93 -2.21 -17.67
N GLU A 7 -6.15 -3.18 -17.20
CA GLU A 7 -5.89 -3.34 -15.76
C GLU A 7 -5.19 -2.13 -15.16
N PHE A 8 -4.26 -1.51 -15.89
CA PHE A 8 -3.58 -0.30 -15.43
C PHE A 8 -4.55 0.90 -15.35
N ARG A 9 -5.46 1.03 -16.31
CA ARG A 9 -6.47 2.09 -16.37
C ARG A 9 -7.50 1.95 -15.25
N TYR A 10 -8.00 0.74 -15.00
CA TYR A 10 -9.04 0.45 -14.02
C TYR A 10 -8.50 -0.06 -12.68
N ARG A 11 -7.19 0.06 -12.43
CA ARG A 11 -6.53 -0.45 -11.21
C ARG A 11 -7.20 -0.02 -9.91
N MET A 12 -7.73 1.20 -9.86
CA MET A 12 -8.42 1.72 -8.68
C MET A 12 -9.73 0.96 -8.42
N TRP A 13 -10.53 0.71 -9.46
CA TRP A 13 -11.77 -0.06 -9.36
C TRP A 13 -11.52 -1.53 -9.02
N ILE A 14 -10.50 -2.15 -9.61
CA ILE A 14 -10.06 -3.49 -9.25
C ILE A 14 -9.64 -3.52 -7.77
N GLY A 15 -8.91 -2.50 -7.31
CA GLY A 15 -8.56 -2.33 -5.91
C GLY A 15 -9.79 -2.24 -5.00
N PHE A 16 -10.78 -1.40 -5.33
CA PHE A 16 -12.02 -1.31 -4.58
C PHE A 16 -12.75 -2.64 -4.48
N LEU A 17 -12.84 -3.39 -5.58
CA LEU A 17 -13.47 -4.69 -5.59
C LEU A 17 -12.73 -5.66 -4.66
N ILE A 18 -11.39 -5.65 -4.67
CA ILE A 18 -10.58 -6.48 -3.76
C ILE A 18 -10.82 -6.09 -2.29
N TYR A 19 -10.83 -4.79 -1.97
CA TYR A 19 -11.16 -4.30 -0.62
C TYR A 19 -12.58 -4.72 -0.19
N PHE A 20 -13.56 -4.53 -1.06
CA PHE A 20 -14.95 -4.87 -0.81
C PHE A 20 -15.10 -6.38 -0.52
N LEU A 21 -14.57 -7.23 -1.38
CA LEU A 21 -14.63 -8.68 -1.22
C LEU A 21 -13.85 -9.16 0.02
N GLY A 22 -12.72 -8.52 0.35
CA GLY A 22 -11.94 -8.82 1.55
C GLY A 22 -12.69 -8.51 2.85
N PHE A 23 -13.33 -7.35 2.94
CA PHE A 23 -14.14 -6.97 4.11
C PHE A 23 -15.47 -7.72 4.18
N TRP A 24 -16.12 -7.96 3.03
CA TRP A 24 -17.43 -8.61 2.98
C TRP A 24 -17.33 -10.13 3.17
N ALA A 25 -16.27 -10.74 2.61
CA ALA A 25 -15.95 -12.17 2.65
C ALA A 25 -17.21 -13.07 2.54
N PRO A 26 -17.96 -12.98 1.43
CA PRO A 26 -19.27 -13.63 1.30
C PRO A 26 -19.21 -15.15 1.50
N TRP A 27 -18.08 -15.76 1.16
CA TRP A 27 -17.83 -17.19 1.36
C TRP A 27 -17.81 -17.63 2.82
N GLU A 28 -17.53 -16.74 3.78
CA GLU A 28 -17.65 -17.10 5.21
C GLU A 28 -19.11 -17.18 5.69
N ARG A 29 -20.04 -16.61 4.93
CA ARG A 29 -21.46 -16.56 5.28
C ARG A 29 -22.22 -17.75 4.73
N PHE A 30 -21.70 -18.44 3.71
CA PHE A 30 -22.27 -19.68 3.21
C PHE A 30 -21.94 -20.83 4.16
N GLY A 31 -22.94 -21.34 4.87
CA GLY A 31 -22.81 -22.52 5.75
C GLY A 31 -22.59 -22.25 7.24
N ARG A 32 -22.49 -20.98 7.68
CA ARG A 32 -22.47 -20.62 9.12
C ARG A 32 -23.87 -20.17 9.59
N SER A 33 -24.39 -20.83 10.61
CA SER A 33 -25.57 -20.38 11.37
C SER A 33 -25.16 -19.21 12.28
N SER A 34 -25.42 -17.98 11.82
CA SER A 34 -25.58 -16.79 12.68
C SER A 34 -24.57 -16.65 13.83
N GLY A 35 -23.28 -16.53 13.50
CA GLY A 35 -22.23 -16.11 14.43
C GLY A 35 -21.63 -14.77 14.02
N ALA A 36 -21.18 -13.96 14.99
CA ALA A 36 -20.43 -12.75 14.70
C ALA A 36 -19.12 -13.11 13.98
N ILE A 37 -18.84 -12.47 12.86
CA ILE A 37 -17.59 -12.70 12.12
C ILE A 37 -16.47 -11.97 12.87
N SER A 38 -15.54 -12.75 13.42
CA SER A 38 -14.33 -12.26 14.08
C SER A 38 -13.39 -11.58 13.07
N THR A 39 -12.55 -10.66 13.56
CA THR A 39 -11.51 -10.03 12.75
C THR A 39 -10.21 -10.80 12.87
N THR A 40 -9.37 -10.73 11.84
CA THR A 40 -8.02 -11.31 11.85
C THR A 40 -7.19 -10.78 13.02
N TRP A 41 -7.40 -9.52 13.41
CA TRP A 41 -6.79 -8.90 14.59
C TRP A 41 -7.13 -9.66 15.88
N LEU A 42 -8.41 -10.01 16.07
CA LEU A 42 -8.87 -10.75 17.25
C LEU A 42 -8.36 -12.20 17.21
N GLU A 43 -8.43 -12.87 16.06
CA GLU A 43 -7.94 -14.25 15.90
C GLU A 43 -6.44 -14.36 16.14
N LEU A 44 -5.62 -13.47 15.55
CA LEU A 44 -4.17 -13.45 15.78
C LEU A 44 -3.83 -13.17 17.25
N SER A 45 -4.57 -12.27 17.89
CA SER A 45 -4.41 -11.97 19.31
C SER A 45 -4.81 -13.16 20.18
N GLY A 46 -5.86 -13.90 19.81
CA GLY A 46 -6.28 -15.12 20.50
C GLY A 46 -5.28 -16.27 20.36
N GLU A 47 -4.71 -16.46 19.17
CA GLU A 47 -3.68 -17.45 18.90
C GLU A 47 -2.39 -17.17 19.69
N LEU A 48 -1.91 -15.92 19.67
CA LEU A 48 -0.78 -15.50 20.51
C LEU A 48 -1.14 -15.53 22.01
N GLY A 49 -2.41 -15.31 22.34
CA GLY A 49 -2.98 -15.39 23.68
C GLY A 49 -2.92 -16.78 24.31
N ARG A 50 -2.67 -17.84 23.51
CA ARG A 50 -2.43 -19.20 24.02
C ARG A 50 -1.10 -19.32 24.76
N VAL A 51 -0.14 -18.45 24.46
CA VAL A 51 1.23 -18.47 24.99
C VAL A 51 1.60 -17.20 25.77
N LEU A 52 0.95 -16.08 25.48
CA LEU A 52 1.18 -14.78 26.12
C LEU A 52 -0.11 -14.25 26.74
N PRO A 53 -0.05 -13.29 27.69
CA PRO A 53 -1.23 -12.56 28.12
C PRO A 53 -1.95 -11.92 26.92
N LEU A 54 -3.28 -12.00 26.89
CA LEU A 54 -4.09 -11.49 25.77
C LEU A 54 -3.85 -10.00 25.49
N GLU A 55 -3.60 -9.21 26.53
CA GLU A 55 -3.23 -7.79 26.42
C GLU A 55 -1.92 -7.61 25.63
N THR A 56 -0.88 -8.37 25.98
CA THR A 56 0.41 -8.37 25.29
C THR A 56 0.27 -8.86 23.85
N ALA A 57 -0.51 -9.91 23.62
CA ALA A 57 -0.78 -10.43 22.28
C ALA A 57 -1.47 -9.36 21.39
N SER A 58 -2.53 -8.72 21.91
CA SER A 58 -3.25 -7.64 21.24
C SER A 58 -2.37 -6.42 20.97
N LEU A 59 -1.48 -6.10 21.92
CA LEU A 59 -0.47 -5.05 21.78
C LEU A 59 0.49 -5.37 20.63
N ILE A 60 1.03 -6.59 20.55
CA ILE A 60 1.96 -7.01 19.50
C ILE A 60 1.32 -6.85 18.12
N VAL A 61 0.10 -7.39 17.92
CA VAL A 61 -0.59 -7.29 16.62
C VAL A 61 -0.83 -5.82 16.24
N THR A 62 -1.21 -4.99 17.22
CA THR A 62 -1.44 -3.55 17.02
C THR A 62 -0.17 -2.80 16.64
N VAL A 63 0.91 -3.01 17.38
CA VAL A 63 2.21 -2.38 17.11
C VAL A 63 2.75 -2.80 15.75
N LEU A 64 2.63 -4.08 15.38
CA LEU A 64 3.03 -4.57 14.06
C LEU A 64 2.23 -3.88 12.94
N ALA A 65 0.91 -3.72 13.09
CA ALA A 65 0.09 -2.99 12.12
C ALA A 65 0.52 -1.52 12.00
N ILE A 66 0.81 -0.84 13.12
CA ILE A 66 1.31 0.54 13.13
C ILE A 66 2.67 0.64 12.43
N LEU A 67 3.60 -0.28 12.69
CA LEU A 67 4.92 -0.30 12.05
C LEU A 67 4.81 -0.49 10.53
N LEU A 68 3.91 -1.38 10.09
CA LEU A 68 3.62 -1.56 8.66
C LEU A 68 3.05 -0.28 8.03
N LEU A 69 2.11 0.41 8.71
CA LEU A 69 1.58 1.70 8.25
C LEU A 69 2.65 2.81 8.23
N ALA A 70 3.54 2.84 9.22
CA ALA A 70 4.63 3.80 9.29
C ALA A 70 5.62 3.60 8.13
N ALA A 71 6.00 2.35 7.86
CA ALA A 71 6.83 1.99 6.71
C ALA A 71 6.12 2.33 5.38
N ALA A 72 4.82 2.04 5.28
CA ALA A 72 4.01 2.38 4.11
C ALA A 72 3.98 3.88 3.83
N ALA A 73 3.60 4.70 4.83
CA ALA A 73 3.53 6.15 4.71
C ALA A 73 4.90 6.75 4.37
N SER A 74 5.97 6.24 4.98
CA SER A 74 7.34 6.69 4.71
C SER A 74 7.77 6.40 3.27
N LEU A 75 7.61 5.15 2.80
CA LEU A 75 7.98 4.76 1.43
C LEU A 75 7.14 5.48 0.37
N ARG A 76 5.83 5.63 0.62
CA ARG A 76 4.90 6.35 -0.26
C ARG A 76 5.27 7.82 -0.38
N THR A 77 5.51 8.50 0.76
CA THR A 77 5.87 9.92 0.78
C THR A 77 7.23 10.14 0.16
N TRP A 78 8.24 9.34 0.53
CA TRP A 78 9.58 9.43 -0.05
C TRP A 78 9.59 9.14 -1.56
N GLY A 79 8.84 8.13 -2.01
CA GLY A 79 8.75 7.80 -3.44
C GLY A 79 8.04 8.89 -4.25
N THR A 80 6.98 9.48 -3.68
CA THR A 80 6.20 10.53 -4.33
C THR A 80 6.95 11.87 -4.37
N ALA A 81 7.78 12.16 -3.37
CA ALA A 81 8.61 13.36 -3.36
C ALA A 81 9.56 13.41 -4.55
N TYR A 82 10.11 12.26 -4.99
CA TYR A 82 11.02 12.20 -6.14
C TYR A 82 10.31 11.98 -7.47
N LEU A 83 9.28 11.13 -7.53
CA LEU A 83 8.58 10.82 -8.78
C LEU A 83 7.59 11.92 -9.19
N GLY A 84 7.05 12.67 -8.24
CA GLY A 84 6.04 13.68 -8.49
C GLY A 84 4.61 13.13 -8.42
N ALA A 85 3.73 13.87 -7.76
CA ALA A 85 2.35 13.46 -7.47
C ALA A 85 1.47 13.25 -8.71
N SER A 86 1.72 14.02 -9.77
CA SER A 86 1.01 13.93 -11.05
C SER A 86 1.24 12.56 -11.70
N ILE A 87 2.47 12.06 -11.68
CA ILE A 87 2.84 10.75 -12.22
C ILE A 87 2.22 9.64 -11.37
N VAL A 88 2.34 9.71 -10.04
CA VAL A 88 1.79 8.71 -9.11
C VAL A 88 0.28 8.54 -9.25
N THR A 89 -0.43 9.64 -9.48
CA THR A 89 -1.91 9.64 -9.57
C THR A 89 -2.40 9.38 -11.00
N SER A 90 -1.52 9.43 -12.00
CA SER A 90 -1.90 9.35 -13.41
C SER A 90 -2.47 7.98 -13.82
N GLY A 91 -3.49 7.98 -14.67
CA GLY A 91 -4.05 6.76 -15.26
C GLY A 91 -3.18 6.11 -16.36
N ALA A 92 -2.00 6.66 -16.64
CA ALA A 92 -1.13 6.27 -17.75
C ALA A 92 0.30 5.97 -17.26
N MET A 93 1.02 5.11 -17.98
CA MET A 93 2.44 4.88 -17.72
C MET A 93 3.25 6.02 -18.33
N HIS A 94 4.23 6.52 -17.59
CA HIS A 94 5.08 7.64 -18.02
C HIS A 94 6.52 7.16 -18.15
N ALA A 95 7.14 7.41 -19.30
CA ALA A 95 8.56 7.16 -19.52
C ALA A 95 9.30 8.49 -19.51
N HIS A 96 9.67 8.96 -18.32
CA HIS A 96 10.64 10.05 -18.17
C HIS A 96 12.07 9.51 -18.12
N THR A 97 13.04 10.32 -17.71
CA THR A 97 14.38 9.84 -17.34
C THR A 97 14.30 8.77 -16.24
N ILE A 98 15.29 7.89 -16.18
CA ILE A 98 15.34 6.83 -15.17
C ILE A 98 15.33 7.45 -13.78
N MET A 99 14.29 7.13 -13.01
CA MET A 99 14.16 7.57 -11.63
C MET A 99 15.11 6.74 -10.75
N ALA A 100 16.35 7.20 -10.63
CA ALA A 100 17.39 6.61 -9.76
C ALA A 100 17.73 7.52 -8.58
N ALA A 101 16.72 8.19 -8.00
CA ALA A 101 16.89 9.08 -6.84
C ALA A 101 15.99 8.65 -5.67
N GLY A 102 16.30 9.11 -4.46
CA GLY A 102 15.55 8.76 -3.26
C GLY A 102 15.41 7.25 -3.04
N PRO A 103 14.19 6.73 -2.77
CA PRO A 103 14.00 5.31 -2.43
C PRO A 103 14.22 4.39 -3.63
N TYR A 104 14.14 4.91 -4.86
CA TYR A 104 14.35 4.15 -6.09
C TYR A 104 15.79 3.63 -6.25
N ARG A 105 16.72 4.09 -5.40
CA ARG A 105 18.10 3.58 -5.35
C ARG A 105 18.23 2.29 -4.52
N TYR A 106 17.22 1.98 -3.71
CA TYR A 106 17.20 0.86 -2.77
C TYR A 106 16.24 -0.24 -3.22
N VAL A 107 15.10 0.15 -3.80
CA VAL A 107 14.08 -0.76 -4.35
C VAL A 107 13.46 -0.11 -5.57
N ARG A 108 13.15 -0.88 -6.62
CA ARG A 108 12.61 -0.33 -7.88
C ARG A 108 11.19 0.21 -7.76
N ASN A 109 10.38 -0.42 -6.91
CA ASN A 109 8.95 -0.15 -6.81
C ASN A 109 8.53 0.26 -5.39
N PRO A 110 9.12 1.32 -4.80
CA PRO A 110 8.88 1.70 -3.41
C PRO A 110 7.42 2.08 -3.14
N LEU A 111 6.74 2.70 -4.11
CA LEU A 111 5.33 3.09 -3.98
C LEU A 111 4.40 1.88 -3.92
N TYR A 112 4.66 0.86 -4.75
CA TYR A 112 3.90 -0.39 -4.73
C TYR A 112 4.19 -1.19 -3.46
N LEU A 113 5.45 -1.24 -3.02
CA LEU A 113 5.82 -1.85 -1.75
C LEU A 113 5.10 -1.17 -0.58
N GLY A 114 5.15 0.16 -0.50
CA GLY A 114 4.43 0.91 0.54
C GLY A 114 2.92 0.69 0.49
N SER A 115 2.33 0.62 -0.70
CA SER A 115 0.91 0.30 -0.86
C SER A 115 0.58 -1.09 -0.31
N PHE A 116 1.41 -2.09 -0.61
CA PHE A 116 1.23 -3.45 -0.10
C PHE A 116 1.39 -3.55 1.42
N LEU A 117 2.36 -2.84 2.01
CA LEU A 117 2.53 -2.79 3.47
C LEU A 117 1.30 -2.19 4.17
N SER A 118 0.72 -1.12 3.60
CA SER A 118 -0.52 -0.55 4.12
C SER A 118 -1.70 -1.53 3.98
N GLN A 119 -1.79 -2.25 2.86
CA GLN A 119 -2.80 -3.28 2.66
C GLN A 119 -2.67 -4.42 3.68
N LEU A 120 -1.45 -4.90 3.96
CA LEU A 120 -1.20 -5.89 5.00
C LEU A 120 -1.67 -5.41 6.38
N ALA A 121 -1.40 -4.14 6.72
CA ALA A 121 -1.84 -3.57 7.99
C ALA A 121 -3.38 -3.48 8.08
N VAL A 122 -4.07 -3.13 6.99
CA VAL A 122 -5.54 -3.05 6.96
C VAL A 122 -6.19 -4.45 6.96
N ALA A 123 -5.52 -5.46 6.40
CA ALA A 123 -6.03 -6.82 6.34
C ALA A 123 -6.34 -7.40 7.73
N VAL A 124 -5.67 -6.93 8.80
CA VAL A 124 -5.97 -7.36 10.17
C VAL A 124 -7.41 -7.01 10.59
N LEU A 125 -8.03 -6.01 9.96
CA LEU A 125 -9.42 -5.62 10.24
C LEU A 125 -10.45 -6.47 9.49
N MET A 126 -10.02 -7.31 8.56
CA MET A 126 -10.89 -8.19 7.78
C MET A 126 -11.09 -9.53 8.50
N PRO A 127 -12.14 -10.30 8.16
CA PRO A 127 -12.25 -11.71 8.56
C PRO A 127 -11.04 -12.52 8.09
N PRO A 128 -10.61 -13.60 8.77
CA PRO A 128 -9.39 -14.35 8.41
C PRO A 128 -9.32 -14.81 6.96
N SER A 129 -10.37 -15.43 6.43
CA SER A 129 -10.35 -15.87 5.03
C SER A 129 -10.47 -14.68 4.06
N GLY A 130 -11.17 -13.62 4.47
CA GLY A 130 -11.21 -12.32 3.81
C GLY A 130 -9.83 -11.69 3.67
N ALA A 131 -9.05 -11.69 4.75
CA ALA A 131 -7.68 -11.19 4.82
C ALA A 131 -6.75 -12.00 3.92
N ILE A 132 -6.83 -13.34 3.95
CA ILE A 132 -6.02 -14.22 3.08
C ILE A 132 -6.30 -13.91 1.60
N PHE A 133 -7.59 -13.89 1.21
CA PHE A 133 -7.98 -13.51 -0.14
C PHE A 133 -7.44 -12.13 -0.52
N PHE A 134 -7.65 -11.15 0.35
CA PHE A 134 -7.28 -9.75 0.12
C PHE A 134 -5.78 -9.59 -0.09
N VAL A 135 -4.95 -10.21 0.77
CA VAL A 135 -3.49 -10.14 0.67
C VAL A 135 -3.00 -10.77 -0.63
N ILE A 136 -3.50 -11.96 -0.97
CA ILE A 136 -3.10 -12.67 -2.20
C ILE A 136 -3.54 -11.88 -3.43
N ALA A 137 -4.81 -11.45 -3.49
CA ALA A 137 -5.36 -10.71 -4.62
C ALA A 137 -4.64 -9.36 -4.81
N SER A 138 -4.37 -8.64 -3.73
CA SER A 138 -3.66 -7.37 -3.78
C SER A 138 -2.20 -7.53 -4.21
N PHE A 139 -1.51 -8.56 -3.70
CA PHE A 139 -0.14 -8.88 -4.13
C PHE A 139 -0.09 -9.21 -5.63
N LEU A 140 -1.02 -10.03 -6.12
CA LEU A 140 -1.11 -10.37 -7.54
C LEU A 140 -1.42 -9.14 -8.39
N GLN A 141 -2.34 -8.28 -7.97
CA GLN A 141 -2.63 -7.03 -8.66
C GLN A 141 -1.38 -6.16 -8.78
N ILE A 142 -0.68 -5.94 -7.65
CA ILE A 142 0.56 -5.15 -7.61
C ILE A 142 1.63 -5.76 -8.50
N LEU A 143 1.85 -7.07 -8.42
CA LEU A 143 2.84 -7.77 -9.24
C LEU A 143 2.55 -7.58 -10.73
N ARG A 144 1.29 -7.69 -11.15
CA ARG A 144 0.90 -7.51 -12.55
C ARG A 144 1.11 -6.07 -13.02
N LEU A 145 0.77 -5.08 -12.21
CA LEU A 145 1.01 -3.66 -12.50
C LEU A 145 2.51 -3.37 -12.65
N VAL A 146 3.32 -3.82 -11.69
CA VAL A 146 4.79 -3.69 -11.72
C VAL A 146 5.37 -4.35 -12.97
N LEU A 147 4.94 -5.56 -13.32
CA LEU A 147 5.42 -6.24 -14.52
C LEU A 147 5.01 -5.55 -15.82
N GLY A 148 3.85 -4.87 -15.84
CA GLY A 148 3.41 -4.04 -16.96
C GLY A 148 4.27 -2.77 -17.08
N GLU A 149 4.47 -2.07 -15.97
CA GLU A 149 5.25 -0.83 -15.91
C GLU A 149 6.73 -1.07 -16.21
N GLU A 150 7.35 -2.09 -15.64
CA GLU A 150 8.74 -2.47 -15.95
C GLU A 150 8.91 -2.85 -17.43
N ALA A 151 7.90 -3.46 -18.05
CA ALA A 151 7.96 -3.81 -19.46
C ALA A 151 7.85 -2.57 -20.36
N TYR A 152 6.96 -1.65 -20.01
CA TYR A 152 6.81 -0.38 -20.70
C TYR A 152 8.09 0.47 -20.58
N LEU A 153 8.66 0.59 -19.38
CA LEU A 153 9.91 1.32 -19.15
C LEU A 153 11.08 0.66 -19.88
N THR A 154 11.19 -0.68 -19.89
CA THR A 154 12.21 -1.38 -20.68
C THR A 154 12.05 -1.07 -22.18
N ALA A 155 10.82 -1.04 -22.71
CA ALA A 155 10.59 -0.73 -24.13
C ALA A 155 10.95 0.71 -24.49
N GLN A 156 10.66 1.67 -23.61
CA GLN A 156 10.87 3.10 -23.87
C GLN A 156 12.30 3.58 -23.58
N GLN A 157 12.93 3.04 -22.53
CA GLN A 157 14.24 3.52 -22.05
C GLN A 157 15.39 2.58 -22.44
N GLY A 158 15.10 1.35 -22.90
CA GLY A 158 16.11 0.42 -23.41
C GLY A 158 17.18 0.02 -22.39
N GLN A 159 18.43 0.00 -22.86
CA GLN A 159 19.58 -0.55 -22.14
C GLN A 159 19.87 0.12 -20.77
N PRO A 160 19.82 1.46 -20.64
CA PRO A 160 19.97 2.13 -19.34
C PRO A 160 19.02 1.58 -18.24
N TYR A 161 17.77 1.25 -18.60
CA TYR A 161 16.83 0.72 -17.62
C TYR A 161 17.08 -0.76 -17.29
N LEU A 162 17.61 -1.54 -18.25
CA LEU A 162 18.04 -2.92 -17.99
C LEU A 162 19.20 -2.97 -16.98
N GLU A 163 20.17 -2.06 -17.10
CA GLU A 163 21.27 -1.93 -16.14
C GLU A 163 20.77 -1.54 -14.75
N TYR A 164 19.81 -0.61 -14.68
CA TYR A 164 19.15 -0.26 -13.42
C TYR A 164 18.43 -1.48 -12.79
N LYS A 165 17.68 -2.26 -13.57
CA LYS A 165 17.00 -3.48 -13.10
C LYS A 165 17.95 -4.55 -12.58
N ALA A 166 19.15 -4.65 -13.15
CA ALA A 166 20.16 -5.61 -12.73
C ALA A 166 20.75 -5.26 -11.35
N ARG A 167 20.79 -3.97 -10.98
CA ARG A 167 21.43 -3.49 -9.74
C ARG A 167 20.48 -3.35 -8.56
N VAL A 168 19.22 -2.99 -8.82
CA VAL A 168 18.21 -2.68 -7.81
C VAL A 168 17.14 -3.78 -7.81
N ALA A 169 16.79 -4.31 -6.64
CA ALA A 169 15.78 -5.35 -6.54
C ALA A 169 14.34 -4.80 -6.70
N ARG A 170 13.41 -5.67 -7.11
CA ARG A 170 12.02 -5.28 -7.42
C ARG A 170 11.24 -4.83 -6.18
N PHE A 171 11.28 -5.65 -5.12
CA PHE A 171 10.49 -5.47 -3.89
C PHE A 171 11.33 -5.50 -2.62
N LEU A 172 12.50 -6.14 -2.61
CA LEU A 172 13.35 -6.24 -1.43
C LEU A 172 14.28 -5.02 -1.37
N PRO A 173 14.12 -4.09 -0.41
CA PRO A 173 15.01 -2.94 -0.30
C PRO A 173 16.42 -3.38 0.09
N SER A 174 17.44 -2.82 -0.56
CA SER A 174 18.82 -2.95 -0.09
C SER A 174 19.08 -2.05 1.12
N ALA A 175 20.06 -2.41 1.95
CA ALA A 175 20.50 -1.56 3.06
C ALA A 175 21.28 -0.32 2.58
N THR A 176 21.94 -0.42 1.43
CA THR A 176 22.74 0.66 0.83
C THR A 176 22.26 0.99 -0.58
N PRO A 177 22.43 2.24 -1.07
CA PRO A 177 22.05 2.61 -2.42
C PRO A 177 22.82 1.80 -3.46
N ARG A 178 22.12 1.23 -4.45
CA ARG A 178 22.72 0.38 -5.50
C ARG A 178 23.16 1.13 -6.75
N VAL A 179 22.74 2.38 -6.88
CA VAL A 179 23.02 3.26 -8.03
C VAL A 179 23.31 4.69 -7.55
N SER A 180 24.01 5.46 -8.38
CA SER A 180 24.21 6.91 -8.18
C SER A 180 22.88 7.65 -8.26
N ALA A 181 22.78 8.77 -7.55
CA ALA A 181 21.57 9.58 -7.57
C ALA A 181 21.41 10.27 -8.93
N SER A 182 20.20 10.24 -9.49
CA SER A 182 19.84 11.12 -10.62
C SER A 182 19.60 12.55 -10.13
N THR A 183 19.47 13.51 -11.07
CA THR A 183 19.29 14.95 -10.81
C THR A 183 17.91 15.34 -10.26
N ALA A 184 17.07 14.38 -9.87
CA ALA A 184 15.73 14.66 -9.37
C ALA A 184 15.77 15.32 -7.99
N VAL A 185 15.07 16.46 -7.87
CA VAL A 185 14.94 17.22 -6.62
C VAL A 185 13.63 16.84 -5.94
N PRO A 186 13.61 16.52 -4.63
CA PRO A 186 12.41 16.10 -3.95
C PRO A 186 11.45 17.27 -3.68
N ASN A 187 10.16 17.05 -3.91
CA ASN A 187 9.08 17.96 -3.49
C ASN A 187 8.28 17.34 -2.33
N TRP A 188 8.74 17.60 -1.11
CA TRP A 188 8.17 17.01 0.11
C TRP A 188 6.76 17.51 0.45
N SER A 189 6.49 18.81 0.26
CA SER A 189 5.18 19.39 0.59
C SER A 189 4.08 18.78 -0.28
N LEU A 190 4.31 18.69 -1.59
CA LEU A 190 3.38 18.05 -2.52
C LEU A 190 3.23 16.56 -2.22
N ALA A 191 4.31 15.87 -1.85
CA ALA A 191 4.26 14.46 -1.50
C ALA A 191 3.41 14.20 -0.24
N MET A 192 3.58 14.99 0.82
CA MET A 192 2.77 14.86 2.04
C MET A 192 1.29 15.06 1.74
N VAL A 193 0.93 16.09 0.95
CA VAL A 193 -0.46 16.33 0.55
C VAL A 193 -1.01 15.18 -0.30
N SER A 194 -0.23 14.66 -1.23
CA SER A 194 -0.67 13.59 -2.15
C SER A 194 -0.83 12.23 -1.45
N GLU A 195 -0.02 12.00 -0.43
CA GLU A 195 0.00 10.79 0.39
C GLU A 195 -0.83 10.92 1.67
N THR A 196 -1.73 11.92 1.74
CA THR A 196 -2.63 12.17 2.88
C THR A 196 -3.38 10.92 3.33
N PHE A 197 -3.78 10.04 2.40
CA PHE A 197 -4.44 8.76 2.78
C PHE A 197 -3.59 7.94 3.76
N TYR A 198 -2.33 7.67 3.40
CA TYR A 198 -1.45 6.81 4.19
C TYR A 198 -1.04 7.49 5.50
N ILE A 199 -0.81 8.81 5.46
CA ILE A 199 -0.46 9.60 6.66
C ILE A 199 -1.65 9.66 7.63
N ALA A 200 -2.85 9.96 7.14
CA ALA A 200 -4.05 10.01 7.96
C ALA A 200 -4.38 8.63 8.55
N LEU A 201 -4.24 7.55 7.75
CA LEU A 201 -4.47 6.19 8.22
C LEU A 201 -3.50 5.81 9.34
N LEU A 202 -2.21 6.13 9.20
CA LEU A 202 -1.22 5.94 10.27
C LEU A 202 -1.60 6.73 11.53
N ALA A 203 -1.97 8.01 11.39
CA ALA A 203 -2.37 8.84 12.52
C ALA A 203 -3.62 8.28 13.23
N CYS A 204 -4.61 7.81 12.48
CA CYS A 204 -5.79 7.16 13.05
C CYS A 204 -5.44 5.91 13.85
N PHE A 205 -4.55 5.05 13.34
CA PHE A 205 -4.11 3.86 14.08
C PHE A 205 -3.31 4.24 15.35
N LEU A 206 -2.42 5.22 15.25
CA LEU A 206 -1.65 5.72 16.40
C LEU A 206 -2.52 6.30 17.53
N VAL A 207 -3.75 6.73 17.24
CA VAL A 207 -4.66 7.32 18.23
C VAL A 207 -5.73 6.33 18.67
N LEU A 208 -6.34 5.61 17.73
CA LEU A 208 -7.57 4.85 17.95
C LEU A 208 -7.31 3.37 18.25
N ALA A 209 -6.16 2.80 17.85
CA ALA A 209 -5.94 1.36 18.00
C ALA A 209 -5.87 0.91 19.46
N TRP A 210 -5.50 1.81 20.38
CA TRP A 210 -5.48 1.56 21.83
C TRP A 210 -6.87 1.44 22.46
N ARG A 211 -7.92 1.74 21.70
CA ARG A 211 -9.31 1.48 22.12
C ARG A 211 -9.71 0.03 21.91
N TYR A 212 -8.85 -0.79 21.29
CA TYR A 212 -9.08 -2.21 20.99
C TYR A 212 -10.45 -2.49 20.34
N ASN A 213 -10.91 -1.52 19.53
CA ASN A 213 -12.19 -1.56 18.84
C ASN A 213 -11.96 -1.58 17.33
N ALA A 214 -12.10 -2.77 16.75
CA ALA A 214 -11.90 -2.96 15.31
C ALA A 214 -12.94 -2.19 14.47
N GLN A 215 -14.18 -2.04 14.94
CA GLN A 215 -15.20 -1.27 14.21
C GLN A 215 -14.83 0.20 14.10
N LEU A 216 -14.29 0.78 15.18
CA LEU A 216 -13.79 2.16 15.18
C LEU A 216 -12.64 2.33 14.17
N LEU A 217 -11.72 1.38 14.09
CA LEU A 217 -10.64 1.41 13.10
C LEU A 217 -11.14 1.23 11.67
N ILE A 218 -12.14 0.38 11.44
CA ILE A 218 -12.79 0.22 10.12
C ILE A 218 -13.45 1.54 9.69
N GLN A 219 -14.19 2.18 10.59
CA GLN A 219 -14.77 3.50 10.32
C GLN A 219 -13.69 4.54 10.00
N ALA A 220 -12.59 4.54 10.75
CA ALA A 220 -11.46 5.42 10.49
C ALA A 220 -10.86 5.19 9.09
N VAL A 221 -10.71 3.95 8.63
CA VAL A 221 -10.23 3.63 7.27
C VAL A 221 -11.15 4.25 6.21
N ILE A 222 -12.48 4.14 6.37
CA ILE A 222 -13.46 4.72 5.46
C ILE A 222 -13.36 6.26 5.45
N VAL A 223 -13.26 6.87 6.63
CA VAL A 223 -13.13 8.33 6.78
C VAL A 223 -11.83 8.83 6.16
N CYS A 224 -10.69 8.18 6.44
CA CYS A 224 -9.39 8.52 5.83
C CYS A 224 -9.44 8.40 4.31
N PHE A 225 -10.09 7.34 3.80
CA PHE A 225 -10.27 7.15 2.38
C PHE A 225 -11.08 8.30 1.76
N GLY A 226 -12.25 8.63 2.32
CA GLY A 226 -13.07 9.76 1.87
C GLY A 226 -12.33 11.11 1.92
N ALA A 227 -11.66 11.40 3.04
CA ALA A 227 -10.86 12.61 3.19
C ALA A 227 -9.73 12.70 2.16
N SER A 228 -9.10 11.57 1.82
CA SER A 228 -8.05 11.54 0.81
C SER A 228 -8.55 11.84 -0.60
N LEU A 229 -9.78 11.45 -0.95
CA LEU A 229 -10.40 11.79 -2.23
C LEU A 229 -10.64 13.30 -2.33
N VAL A 230 -11.12 13.92 -1.24
CA VAL A 230 -11.35 15.37 -1.16
C VAL A 230 -10.02 16.13 -1.28
N ALA A 231 -9.00 15.73 -0.50
CA ALA A 231 -7.68 16.36 -0.56
C ALA A 231 -7.07 16.28 -1.96
N ARG A 232 -7.20 15.14 -2.64
CA ARG A 232 -6.72 14.97 -4.02
C ARG A 232 -7.48 15.85 -5.01
N ALA A 233 -8.81 15.93 -4.88
CA ALA A 233 -9.64 16.76 -5.75
C ALA A 233 -9.30 18.25 -5.64
N LEU A 234 -9.00 18.73 -4.42
CA LEU A 234 -8.70 20.14 -4.15
C LEU A 234 -7.26 20.53 -4.51
N PHE A 235 -6.27 19.71 -4.13
CA PHE A 235 -4.87 20.15 -4.15
C PHE A 235 -4.03 19.56 -5.29
N VAL A 236 -4.36 18.38 -5.79
CA VAL A 236 -3.55 17.73 -6.85
C VAL A 236 -3.96 18.22 -8.24
N LYS A 237 -5.24 18.55 -8.44
CA LYS A 237 -5.73 19.05 -9.74
C LYS A 237 -5.30 20.48 -10.05
N GLN A 238 -4.84 21.24 -9.04
CA GLN A 238 -4.36 22.62 -9.21
C GLN A 238 -2.85 22.74 -9.47
N ALA A 239 -2.11 21.64 -9.34
CA ALA A 239 -0.64 21.61 -9.37
C ALA A 239 -0.04 20.98 -10.64
N GLY A 240 -0.87 20.66 -11.65
CA GLY A 240 -0.46 20.12 -12.95
C GLY A 240 -1.13 20.88 -14.07
#